data_AF-A0AA96Q0F3-F1
#
_entry.id   AF-A0AA96Q0F3-F1
#
_cell.length_a   1.000
_cell.length_b   1.000
_cell.length_c   1.000
_cell.angle_alpha   90.00
_cell.angle_beta   90.00
_cell.angle_gamma   90.00
#
_symmetry.space_group_name_H-M   'P 1'
#
loop_
_entity.id
_entity.type
_entity.pdbx_description
1 polymer ?
#
loop_
_entity_poly.entity_id
_entity_poly.type
_entity_poly.pdbx_seq_one_letter_code
_entity_poly.pdbx_strand_id
1 'polypeptide(L)'
;MESLTLEDIDTYSMISRRIVHEDLFTIVDTYFMPYGMECDKYSILGEILEVEMRKNEVTEEEICVMKLSCNELVFDVCINQKDLLGEPMPGRRFKGTIWLQGKINFL
;
A
#
# COMPACT_ATOMS: atom_id res chain seq x y z
N MET A 1 25.91 15.01 -1.29
CA MET A 1 24.94 15.57 -2.25
C MET A 1 25.02 14.88 -3.60
N GLU A 2 26.21 14.52 -4.12
CA GLU A 2 26.36 13.75 -5.38
C GLU A 2 26.02 12.25 -5.27
N SER A 3 26.05 11.65 -4.07
CA SER A 3 25.74 10.22 -3.88
C SER A 3 24.25 9.90 -4.08
N LEU A 4 23.37 10.74 -3.53
CA LEU A 4 21.91 10.56 -3.62
C LEU A 4 21.44 10.58 -5.08
N THR A 5 22.05 11.45 -5.90
CA THR A 5 21.73 11.56 -7.33
C THR A 5 22.19 10.36 -8.15
N LEU A 6 23.26 9.67 -7.75
CA LEU A 6 23.76 8.50 -8.49
C LEU A 6 22.90 7.25 -8.22
N GLU A 7 22.52 7.02 -6.96
CA GLU A 7 21.62 5.91 -6.59
C GLU A 7 20.24 6.06 -7.24
N ASP A 8 19.70 7.28 -7.30
CA ASP A 8 18.45 7.57 -8.00
C ASP A 8 18.56 7.33 -9.52
N ILE A 9 19.68 7.71 -10.15
CA ILE A 9 19.94 7.48 -11.57
C ILE A 9 20.06 5.98 -11.88
N ASP A 10 20.74 5.21 -11.02
CA ASP A 10 20.89 3.77 -11.18
C ASP A 10 19.55 3.05 -11.00
N THR A 11 18.76 3.46 -10.00
CA THR A 11 17.40 2.94 -9.77
C THR A 11 16.48 3.25 -10.96
N TYR A 12 16.50 4.50 -11.44
CA TYR A 12 15.72 4.91 -12.62
C TYR A 12 16.14 4.13 -13.86
N SER A 13 17.44 3.96 -14.08
CA SER A 13 17.99 3.21 -15.21
C SER A 13 17.62 1.72 -15.14
N MET A 14 17.64 1.11 -13.96
CA MET A 14 17.21 -0.27 -13.75
C MET A 14 15.72 -0.43 -14.08
N ILE A 15 14.87 0.43 -13.52
CA ILE A 15 13.42 0.38 -13.74
C ILE A 15 13.10 0.61 -15.23
N SER A 16 13.72 1.62 -15.85
CA SER A 16 13.49 1.97 -17.26
C SER A 16 13.83 0.83 -18.22
N ARG A 17 14.86 0.03 -17.92
CA ARG A 17 15.19 -1.17 -18.72
C ARG A 17 14.21 -2.31 -18.50
N ARG A 18 13.79 -2.56 -17.26
CA ARG A 18 12.93 -3.71 -16.91
C ARG A 18 11.48 -3.48 -17.34
N ILE A 19 10.96 -2.26 -17.28
CA ILE A 19 9.55 -1.95 -17.61
C ILE A 19 9.17 -2.23 -19.07
N VAL A 20 10.15 -2.36 -19.97
CA VAL A 20 9.95 -2.76 -21.37
C VAL A 20 9.50 -4.23 -21.47
N HIS A 21 9.92 -5.07 -20.53
CA HIS A 21 9.74 -6.52 -20.57
C HIS A 21 8.96 -7.08 -19.37
N GLU A 22 8.83 -6.31 -18.28
CA GLU A 22 8.18 -6.70 -17.04
C GLU A 22 7.08 -5.70 -16.64
N ASP A 23 6.03 -6.17 -15.96
CA ASP A 23 5.04 -5.29 -15.34
C ASP A 23 5.68 -4.50 -14.19
N LEU A 24 5.31 -3.22 -14.05
CA LEU A 24 5.74 -2.35 -12.96
C LEU A 24 5.56 -3.02 -11.59
N PHE A 25 4.47 -3.76 -11.36
CA PHE A 25 4.19 -4.44 -10.08
C PHE A 25 5.06 -5.70 -9.83
N THR A 26 5.82 -6.12 -10.82
CA THR A 26 6.88 -7.14 -10.70
C THR A 26 8.24 -6.51 -10.40
N ILE A 27 8.40 -5.23 -10.73
CA ILE A 27 9.64 -4.47 -10.51
C ILE A 27 9.65 -3.81 -9.13
N VAL A 28 8.49 -3.33 -8.64
CA VAL A 28 8.37 -2.65 -7.35
C VAL A 28 7.74 -3.53 -6.27
N ASP A 29 8.32 -3.48 -5.07
CA ASP A 29 7.84 -4.23 -3.91
C ASP A 29 6.69 -3.52 -3.19
N THR A 30 6.89 -2.24 -2.87
CA THR A 30 5.90 -1.37 -2.22
C THR A 30 5.91 0.04 -2.81
N TYR A 31 4.80 0.75 -2.71
CA TYR A 31 4.75 2.18 -3.05
C TYR A 31 3.69 2.91 -2.24
N PHE A 32 3.93 4.20 -2.02
CA PHE A 32 3.00 5.11 -1.34
C PHE A 32 2.99 6.43 -2.11
N MET A 33 1.92 6.70 -2.87
CA MET A 33 1.86 7.84 -3.78
C MET A 33 0.55 8.63 -3.62
N PRO A 34 0.57 9.97 -3.67
CA PRO A 34 -0.64 10.78 -3.69
C PRO A 34 -1.57 10.37 -4.85
N TYR A 35 -2.88 10.34 -4.59
CA TYR A 35 -3.87 9.97 -5.60
C TYR A 35 -4.83 11.12 -5.89
N GLY A 36 -4.62 11.78 -7.03
CA GLY A 36 -5.45 12.90 -7.47
C GLY A 36 -5.12 14.22 -6.78
N MET A 37 -6.13 15.08 -6.61
CA MET A 37 -5.98 16.42 -6.03
C MET A 37 -6.28 16.48 -4.52
N GLU A 38 -6.81 15.38 -3.96
CA GLU A 38 -7.21 15.30 -2.56
C GLU A 38 -6.02 14.91 -1.69
N CYS A 39 -5.77 15.67 -0.62
CA CYS A 39 -4.54 15.54 0.19
C CYS A 39 -4.53 14.29 1.08
N ASP A 40 -5.68 13.65 1.25
CA ASP A 40 -5.91 12.47 2.10
C ASP A 40 -6.07 11.18 1.28
N LYS A 41 -6.01 11.25 -0.04
CA LYS A 41 -6.04 10.06 -0.91
C LYS A 41 -4.66 9.62 -1.33
N TYR A 42 -4.38 8.33 -1.12
CA TYR A 42 -3.11 7.71 -1.51
C TYR A 42 -3.36 6.39 -2.22
N SER A 43 -2.60 6.15 -3.29
CA SER A 43 -2.48 4.81 -3.86
C SER A 43 -1.32 4.11 -3.17
N ILE A 44 -1.58 2.90 -2.70
CA ILE A 44 -0.58 2.10 -1.98
C ILE A 44 -0.45 0.70 -2.58
N LEU A 45 0.77 0.19 -2.48
CA LEU A 45 1.09 -1.23 -2.57
C LEU A 45 1.89 -1.59 -1.33
N GLY A 46 1.38 -2.49 -0.51
CA GLY A 46 2.00 -2.89 0.75
C GLY A 46 1.86 -4.38 1.00
N GLU A 47 2.70 -4.92 1.87
CA GLU A 47 2.59 -6.29 2.35
C GLU A 47 1.59 -6.37 3.50
N ILE A 48 0.72 -7.39 3.47
CA ILE A 48 -0.20 -7.69 4.55
C ILE A 48 0.57 -8.43 5.64
N LEU A 49 0.64 -7.85 6.84
CA LEU A 49 1.24 -8.46 8.01
C LEU A 49 0.21 -9.32 8.77
N GLU A 50 -0.99 -8.78 8.97
CA GLU A 50 -2.05 -9.41 9.74
C GLU A 50 -3.42 -9.08 9.12
N VAL A 51 -4.38 -9.99 9.29
CA VAL A 51 -5.76 -9.84 8.81
C VAL A 51 -6.70 -10.19 9.95
N GLU A 52 -7.65 -9.29 10.22
CA GLU A 52 -8.70 -9.46 11.21
C GLU A 52 -10.06 -9.16 10.57
N MET A 53 -11.03 -10.07 10.75
CA MET A 53 -12.41 -9.86 10.30
C MET A 53 -13.23 -9.31 11.47
N ARG A 54 -13.91 -8.19 11.24
CA ARG A 54 -14.79 -7.56 12.23
C ARG A 54 -16.17 -7.33 11.63
N LYS A 55 -17.22 -7.41 12.46
CA LYS A 55 -18.55 -6.97 12.07
C LYS A 55 -18.75 -5.53 12.57
N ASN A 56 -19.14 -4.63 11.67
CA ASN A 56 -19.49 -3.26 12.05
C ASN A 56 -20.74 -3.29 12.94
N GLU A 57 -20.69 -2.69 14.13
CA GLU A 57 -21.83 -2.70 15.06
C GLU A 57 -23.01 -1.84 14.58
N VAL A 58 -22.74 -0.84 13.73
CA VAL A 58 -23.76 0.10 13.24
C VAL A 58 -24.38 -0.37 11.93
N THR A 59 -23.56 -0.78 10.96
CA THR A 59 -24.05 -1.21 9.63
C THR A 59 -24.31 -2.71 9.54
N GLU A 60 -23.86 -3.48 10.54
CA GLU A 60 -23.86 -4.95 10.54
C GLU A 60 -23.06 -5.61 9.41
N GLU A 61 -22.23 -4.84 8.70
CA GLU A 61 -21.42 -5.36 7.59
C GLU A 61 -20.11 -5.98 8.07
N GLU A 62 -19.67 -7.02 7.37
CA GLU A 62 -18.34 -7.60 7.59
C GLU A 62 -17.27 -6.71 6.96
N ILE A 63 -16.31 -6.31 7.80
CA ILE A 63 -15.16 -5.48 7.48
C ILE A 63 -13.90 -6.33 7.64
N CYS A 64 -13.05 -6.28 6.63
CA CYS A 64 -11.69 -6.80 6.70
C CYS A 64 -10.75 -5.67 7.15
N VAL A 65 -10.06 -5.90 8.26
CA VAL A 65 -9.01 -5.02 8.79
C VAL A 65 -7.66 -5.67 8.51
N MET A 66 -6.82 -5.01 7.74
CA MET A 66 -5.50 -5.50 7.34
C MET A 66 -4.42 -4.59 7.89
N LYS A 67 -3.49 -5.14 8.66
CA LYS A 67 -2.27 -4.43 9.03
C LYS A 67 -1.30 -4.50 7.87
N LEU A 68 -0.96 -3.36 7.28
CA LEU A 68 -0.09 -3.27 6.12
C LEU A 68 1.28 -2.70 6.50
N SER A 69 2.32 -3.24 5.88
CA SER A 69 3.66 -2.64 5.81
C SER A 69 3.86 -2.04 4.43
N CYS A 70 4.09 -0.73 4.34
CA CYS A 70 4.38 -0.04 3.10
C CYS A 70 5.50 0.97 3.32
N ASN A 71 6.66 0.75 2.69
CA ASN A 71 7.83 1.63 2.84
C ASN A 71 8.18 1.92 4.31
N GLU A 72 8.27 0.89 5.15
CA GLU A 72 8.52 0.98 6.61
C GLU A 72 7.41 1.66 7.43
N LEU A 73 6.34 2.15 6.79
CA LEU A 73 5.14 2.62 7.47
C LEU A 73 4.21 1.44 7.75
N VAL A 74 3.84 1.26 9.01
CA VAL A 74 2.87 0.25 9.44
C VAL A 74 1.57 0.93 9.84
N PHE A 75 0.47 0.56 9.19
CA PHE A 75 -0.86 1.11 9.46
C PHE A 75 -1.95 0.11 9.12
N ASP A 76 -3.12 0.31 9.69
CA ASP A 76 -4.29 -0.55 9.44
C ASP A 76 -5.14 0.02 8.30
N VAL A 77 -5.55 -0.85 7.38
CA VAL A 77 -6.50 -0.56 6.31
C VAL A 77 -7.76 -1.35 6.54
N CYS A 78 -8.89 -0.65 6.58
CA CYS A 78 -10.22 -1.24 6.73
C CYS A 78 -10.96 -1.17 5.39
N ILE A 79 -11.55 -2.28 4.97
CA ILE A 79 -12.37 -2.36 3.75
C ILE A 79 -13.56 -3.30 3.99
N ASN A 80 -14.72 -2.98 3.44
CA ASN A 80 -15.85 -3.91 3.46
C ASN A 80 -15.47 -5.19 2.72
N GLN A 81 -15.83 -6.35 3.28
CA GLN A 81 -15.50 -7.64 2.68
C GLN A 81 -16.08 -7.81 1.27
N LYS A 82 -17.24 -7.20 1.00
CA LYS A 82 -17.89 -7.22 -0.32
C LYS A 82 -17.11 -6.46 -1.39
N ASP A 83 -16.33 -5.45 -0.99
CA ASP A 83 -15.57 -4.59 -1.89
C ASP A 83 -14.12 -5.09 -2.08
N LEU A 84 -13.71 -6.08 -1.29
CA LEU A 84 -12.39 -6.68 -1.37
C LEU A 84 -12.31 -7.70 -2.51
N LEU A 85 -11.36 -7.50 -3.42
CA LEU A 85 -11.08 -8.43 -4.50
C LEU A 85 -9.92 -9.37 -4.12
N GLY A 86 -10.17 -10.67 -4.22
CA GLY A 86 -9.21 -11.71 -3.83
C GLY A 86 -9.30 -12.06 -2.34
N GLU A 87 -8.33 -12.85 -1.87
CA GLU A 87 -8.30 -13.32 -0.48
C GLU A 87 -7.15 -12.65 0.30
N PRO A 88 -7.46 -11.90 1.37
CA PRO A 88 -6.45 -11.27 2.22
C PRO A 88 -5.77 -12.32 3.09
N MET A 89 -4.44 -12.39 3.02
CA MET A 89 -3.64 -13.25 3.88
C MET A 89 -2.29 -12.61 4.20
N PRO A 90 -1.73 -12.86 5.40
CA PRO A 90 -0.36 -12.48 5.73
C PRO A 90 0.64 -12.94 4.65
N GLY A 91 1.60 -12.08 4.30
CA GLY A 91 2.60 -12.32 3.26
C GLY A 91 2.10 -12.08 1.82
N ARG A 92 0.81 -11.74 1.61
CA ARG A 92 0.32 -11.26 0.31
C ARG A 92 0.45 -9.74 0.20
N ARG A 93 0.36 -9.21 -1.01
CA ARG A 93 0.37 -7.77 -1.28
C ARG A 93 -1.04 -7.23 -1.42
N PHE A 94 -1.31 -6.11 -0.76
CA PHE A 94 -2.50 -5.30 -0.95
C PHE A 94 -2.18 -4.14 -1.89
N LYS A 95 -3.04 -3.93 -2.89
CA LYS A 95 -3.00 -2.77 -3.79
C LYS A 95 -4.35 -2.08 -3.75
N GLY A 96 -4.36 -0.78 -3.49
CA GLY A 96 -5.59 -0.01 -3.48
C GLY A 96 -5.38 1.48 -3.35
N THR A 97 -6.44 2.23 -3.59
CA THR A 97 -6.52 3.64 -3.20
C THR A 97 -7.19 3.71 -1.83
N ILE A 98 -6.49 4.31 -0.88
CA ILE A 98 -6.95 4.47 0.50
C ILE A 98 -7.18 5.94 0.81
N TRP A 99 -8.07 6.16 1.77
CA TRP A 99 -8.17 7.42 2.49
C TRP A 99 -7.29 7.29 3.73
N LEU A 100 -6.21 8.07 3.80
CA LEU A 100 -5.34 8.09 4.95
C LEU A 100 -5.91 9.07 5.97
N GLN A 101 -6.42 8.54 7.07
CA GLN A 101 -6.91 9.32 8.20
C GLN A 101 -6.20 8.86 9.47
N GLY A 102 -5.72 9.80 10.28
CA GLY A 102 -5.10 9.47 11.56
C GLY A 102 -4.16 10.56 12.07
N LYS A 103 -3.54 10.28 13.22
CA LYS A 103 -2.43 11.05 13.77
C LYS A 103 -1.20 10.16 13.78
N ILE A 104 -0.06 10.72 13.35
CA ILE A 104 1.22 10.03 13.46
C ILE A 104 1.54 9.93 14.95
N ASN A 105 1.61 8.71 15.48
CA ASN A 105 2.10 8.47 16.83
C ASN A 105 3.62 8.57 16.80
N PHE A 106 4.15 9.76 17.12
CA PHE A 106 5.55 9.88 17.48
C PHE A 106 5.73 9.27 18.87
N LEU A 107 6.46 8.15 18.94
CA LEU A 107 6.94 7.56 20.19
C LEU A 107 8.04 8.44 20.78
#